data_AF-F4LKY1-F1
#
_entry.id   AF-F4LKY1-F1
#
_cell.length_a   1.000
_cell.length_b   1.000
_cell.length_c   1.000
_cell.angle_alpha   90.00
_cell.angle_beta   90.00
_cell.angle_gamma   90.00
#
_symmetry.space_group_name_H-M   'P 1'
#
loop_
_entity.id
_entity.type
_entity.pdbx_description
1 polymer ?
#
loop_
_entity_poly.entity_id
_entity_poly.type
_entity_poly.pdbx_seq_one_letter_code
_entity_poly.pdbx_strand_id
1 'polypeptide(L)'
;MDMNWLIVASSAQAAQLDCLNALLRTYNAHIDVFLPDTQDVPRTVWERLPDIDYCVFICDVSFWEIPPVAYMFGYLTGKEIPVFGVGAGTACVPGDIPFLSCVYRRFETLPLLTDMLTGTLPEYVRKENQKKSRKKLLEQGIPFNPDSFAFHVASGDEKECTLFLDAGIDVNSRDAAGTPMLCTAVRYNRKNLVQTFLKQGADVNAVSKDRGYSPVMDAVWKSNADIVRLLLSKGADIGGVSRDGQPVLVLAVGTGNEEICRMLVEHGADPDACDSMGMSANAYAKLFKKDALVALFAQAGTRKAAHGAGA
;
A
#
# COMPACT_ATOMS: atom_id res chain seq x y z
N MET A 1 21.13 32.51 -11.75
CA MET A 1 21.33 31.05 -11.64
C MET A 1 20.46 30.46 -12.71
N ASP A 2 21.06 29.81 -13.70
CA ASP A 2 20.31 29.14 -14.76
C ASP A 2 19.56 27.98 -14.13
N MET A 3 18.23 28.07 -14.06
CA MET A 3 17.37 27.00 -13.56
C MET A 3 16.92 26.15 -14.76
N ASN A 4 16.86 24.83 -14.60
CA ASN A 4 16.42 23.92 -15.65
C ASN A 4 14.91 23.71 -15.58
N TRP A 5 14.19 24.17 -16.60
CA TRP A 5 12.73 24.10 -16.64
C TRP A 5 12.25 23.09 -17.68
N LEU A 6 11.45 22.12 -17.26
CA LEU A 6 10.72 21.24 -18.16
C LEU A 6 9.37 21.88 -18.52
N ILE A 7 9.13 22.19 -19.78
CA ILE A 7 7.84 22.72 -20.25
C ILE A 7 7.17 21.69 -21.14
N VAL A 8 5.97 21.27 -20.75
CA VAL A 8 5.19 20.26 -21.47
C VAL A 8 3.88 20.87 -21.92
N ALA A 9 3.64 20.93 -23.23
CA ALA A 9 2.40 21.45 -23.81
C ALA A 9 1.57 20.32 -24.44
N SER A 10 0.26 20.37 -24.23
CA SER A 10 -0.70 19.36 -24.71
C SER A 10 -1.04 19.48 -26.20
N SER A 11 -0.86 20.66 -26.81
CA SER A 11 -1.17 20.88 -28.23
C SER A 11 -0.35 22.03 -28.82
N ALA A 12 -0.24 22.05 -30.15
CA ALA A 12 0.52 23.08 -30.89
C ALA A 12 -0.38 24.25 -31.28
N GLN A 13 -1.51 24.45 -30.59
CA GLN A 13 -2.38 25.57 -30.87
C GLN A 13 -1.64 26.90 -30.63
N ALA A 14 -1.93 27.91 -31.45
CA ALA A 14 -1.24 29.19 -31.45
C ALA A 14 -1.17 29.83 -30.05
N ALA A 15 -2.26 29.77 -29.27
CA ALA A 15 -2.29 30.29 -27.91
C ALA A 15 -1.29 29.61 -26.96
N GLN A 16 -1.07 28.29 -27.10
CA GLN A 16 -0.11 27.54 -26.28
C GLN A 16 1.34 27.86 -26.69
N LEU A 17 1.57 28.00 -28.00
CA LEU A 17 2.87 28.42 -28.56
C LEU A 17 3.24 29.85 -28.15
N ASP A 18 2.27 30.75 -28.05
CA ASP A 18 2.50 32.13 -27.61
C ASP A 18 2.90 32.20 -26.13
N CYS A 19 2.19 31.48 -25.25
CA CYS A 19 2.57 31.43 -23.83
C CYS A 19 3.92 30.67 -23.66
N LEU A 20 4.21 29.63 -24.44
CA LEU A 20 5.53 28.96 -24.47
C LEU A 20 6.65 29.94 -24.88
N ASN A 21 6.46 30.70 -25.95
CA ASN A 21 7.43 31.69 -26.43
C ASN A 21 7.68 32.80 -25.42
N ALA A 22 6.65 33.23 -24.68
CA ALA A 22 6.80 34.20 -23.59
C ALA A 22 7.68 33.65 -22.46
N LEU A 23 7.44 32.41 -22.02
CA LEU A 23 8.21 31.75 -20.96
C LEU A 23 9.69 31.63 -21.32
N LEU A 24 9.99 31.25 -22.56
CA LEU A 24 11.36 31.07 -23.06
C LEU A 24 12.17 32.37 -23.05
N ARG A 25 11.54 33.48 -23.43
CA ARG A 25 12.18 34.80 -23.44
C ARG A 25 12.48 35.33 -22.04
N THR A 26 11.64 34.99 -21.06
CA THR A 26 11.76 35.55 -19.71
C THR A 26 12.71 34.77 -18.81
N TYR A 27 12.79 33.44 -18.94
CA TYR A 27 13.46 32.59 -17.94
C TYR A 27 14.67 31.79 -18.45
N ASN A 28 15.08 31.97 -19.71
CA ASN A 28 16.22 31.25 -20.32
C ASN A 28 16.13 29.72 -20.12
N ALA A 29 14.93 29.16 -20.24
CA ALA A 29 14.61 27.77 -19.96
C ALA A 29 15.18 26.81 -21.02
N HIS A 30 15.83 25.72 -20.59
CA HIS A 30 16.25 24.61 -21.45
C HIS A 30 15.04 23.71 -21.77
N ILE A 31 14.59 23.69 -23.03
CA ILE A 31 13.40 22.96 -23.46
C ILE A 31 13.73 21.48 -23.65
N ASP A 32 12.93 20.60 -23.05
CA ASP A 32 12.80 19.23 -23.55
C ASP A 32 11.34 18.75 -23.60
N VAL A 33 10.89 18.59 -24.84
CA VAL A 33 9.81 17.75 -25.40
C VAL A 33 8.33 18.15 -25.24
N PHE A 34 7.74 18.29 -26.44
CA PHE A 34 6.34 18.41 -26.81
C PHE A 34 5.82 17.04 -27.35
N LEU A 35 4.61 16.62 -27.01
CA LEU A 35 4.04 15.33 -27.50
C LEU A 35 2.66 15.52 -28.14
N PRO A 36 2.60 15.63 -29.48
CA PRO A 36 1.36 15.90 -30.20
C PRO A 36 0.49 14.69 -30.50
N ASP A 37 0.93 13.46 -30.23
CA ASP A 37 0.11 12.25 -30.41
C ASP A 37 0.93 11.05 -29.92
N THR A 38 0.68 10.52 -28.72
CA THR A 38 1.12 9.14 -28.37
C THR A 38 0.50 8.72 -27.04
N GLN A 39 -0.34 7.69 -27.11
CA GLN A 39 -0.87 7.00 -25.92
C GLN A 39 0.19 6.16 -25.18
N ASP A 40 1.45 6.14 -25.66
CA ASP A 40 2.50 5.25 -25.19
C ASP A 40 3.88 5.93 -25.22
N VAL A 41 4.20 6.73 -24.20
CA VAL A 41 5.59 7.20 -23.97
C VAL A 41 6.23 6.27 -22.94
N PRO A 42 7.22 5.45 -23.33
CA PRO A 42 7.81 4.46 -22.44
C PRO A 42 8.48 5.09 -21.21
N ARG A 43 8.40 4.39 -20.07
CA ARG A 43 9.01 4.81 -18.79
C ARG A 43 10.47 5.25 -18.90
N THR A 44 11.23 4.59 -19.79
CA THR A 44 12.66 4.83 -20.05
C THR A 44 12.95 6.23 -20.60
N VAL A 45 11.97 6.93 -21.17
CA VAL A 45 12.13 8.33 -21.61
C VAL A 45 12.20 9.25 -20.40
N TRP A 46 11.35 9.02 -19.39
CA TRP A 46 11.28 9.82 -18.16
C TRP A 46 12.48 9.62 -17.22
N GLU A 47 13.17 8.50 -17.35
CA GLU A 47 14.40 8.19 -16.60
C GLU A 47 15.64 8.89 -17.20
N ARG A 48 15.55 9.38 -18.44
CA ARG A 48 16.62 10.10 -19.15
C ARG A 48 16.46 11.62 -19.11
N LEU A 49 15.40 12.12 -18.45
CA LEU A 49 15.22 13.55 -18.28
C LEU A 49 16.44 14.15 -17.56
N PRO A 50 16.93 15.32 -18.00
CA PRO A 50 18.00 16.03 -17.32
C PRO A 50 17.58 16.42 -15.89
N ASP A 51 18.52 16.90 -15.08
CA ASP A 51 18.21 17.47 -13.77
C ASP A 51 17.32 18.71 -13.96
N ILE A 52 16.05 18.59 -13.57
CA ILE A 52 15.01 19.60 -13.74
C ILE A 52 14.67 20.20 -12.38
N ASP A 53 14.69 21.53 -12.30
CA ASP A 53 14.34 22.28 -11.09
C ASP A 53 12.84 22.58 -11.02
N TYR A 54 12.17 22.76 -12.18
CA TYR A 54 10.75 23.10 -12.26
C TYR A 54 10.08 22.49 -13.49
N CYS A 55 8.80 22.12 -13.36
CA CYS A 55 7.98 21.67 -14.48
C CYS A 55 6.74 22.55 -14.67
N VAL A 56 6.47 22.98 -15.91
CA VAL A 56 5.26 23.74 -16.27
C VAL A 56 4.48 22.98 -17.33
N PHE A 57 3.20 22.75 -17.07
CA PHE A 57 2.28 22.08 -17.97
C PHE A 57 1.29 23.09 -18.57
N ILE A 58 1.24 23.16 -19.90
CA ILE A 58 0.36 24.05 -20.65
C ILE A 58 -0.68 23.20 -21.36
N CYS A 59 -1.96 23.36 -21.03
CA CYS A 59 -3.01 22.58 -21.66
C CYS A 59 -4.21 23.37 -22.14
N ASP A 60 -4.95 22.76 -23.07
CA ASP A 60 -6.27 23.27 -23.44
C ASP A 60 -7.22 23.18 -22.22
N VAL A 61 -8.27 23.99 -22.21
CA VAL A 61 -9.18 24.22 -21.07
C VAL A 61 -9.88 22.94 -20.59
N SER A 62 -9.77 21.87 -21.37
CA SER A 62 -10.26 20.53 -21.09
C SER A 62 -9.18 19.68 -20.41
N PHE A 63 -8.85 19.99 -19.15
CA PHE A 63 -8.00 19.16 -18.26
C PHE A 63 -8.47 17.69 -18.13
N TRP A 64 -9.64 17.38 -18.65
CA TRP A 64 -10.40 16.15 -18.45
C TRP A 64 -9.99 14.98 -19.35
N GLU A 65 -9.14 15.18 -20.36
CA GLU A 65 -8.88 14.16 -21.41
C GLU A 65 -7.51 13.45 -21.37
N ILE A 66 -6.60 13.72 -20.41
CA ILE A 66 -5.20 13.26 -20.58
C ILE A 66 -4.66 12.36 -19.44
N PRO A 67 -4.88 11.03 -19.50
CA PRO A 67 -4.28 10.04 -18.59
C PRO A 67 -2.73 10.01 -18.53
N PRO A 68 -1.98 10.19 -19.64
CA PRO A 68 -0.50 10.20 -19.61
C PRO A 68 0.10 11.31 -18.76
N VAL A 69 -0.60 12.45 -18.67
CA VAL A 69 -0.13 13.64 -17.95
C VAL A 69 -0.23 13.46 -16.43
N ALA A 70 -1.25 12.74 -15.95
CA ALA A 70 -1.38 12.39 -14.54
C ALA A 70 -0.22 11.50 -14.06
N TYR A 71 0.26 10.58 -14.91
CA TYR A 71 1.42 9.73 -14.62
C TYR A 71 2.71 10.56 -14.51
N MET A 72 2.94 11.46 -15.45
CA MET A 72 4.09 12.37 -15.43
C MET A 72 4.06 13.28 -14.19
N PHE A 73 2.89 13.83 -13.85
CA PHE A 73 2.73 14.60 -12.61
C PHE A 73 3.02 13.78 -11.37
N GLY A 74 2.55 12.53 -11.29
CA GLY A 74 2.86 11.62 -10.19
C GLY A 74 4.36 11.33 -10.04
N TYR A 75 5.05 11.11 -11.15
CA TYR A 75 6.50 10.86 -11.15
C TYR A 75 7.32 12.10 -10.73
N LEU A 76 7.01 13.27 -11.29
CA LEU A 76 7.74 14.50 -11.00
C LEU A 76 7.48 15.01 -9.57
N THR A 77 6.24 14.91 -9.09
CA THR A 77 5.92 15.23 -7.68
C THR A 77 6.60 14.25 -6.71
N GLY A 78 6.73 12.96 -7.08
CA GLY A 78 7.50 11.99 -6.32
C GLY A 78 9.01 12.27 -6.27
N LYS A 79 9.54 13.08 -7.20
CA LYS A 79 10.91 13.61 -7.18
C LYS A 79 11.03 14.97 -6.50
N GLU A 80 9.96 15.45 -5.85
CA GLU A 80 9.87 16.77 -5.22
C GLU A 80 10.07 17.95 -6.20
N ILE A 81 9.91 17.71 -7.51
CA ILE A 81 9.99 18.76 -8.52
C ILE A 81 8.66 19.54 -8.50
N PRO A 82 8.67 20.86 -8.27
CA PRO A 82 7.45 21.65 -8.28
C PRO A 82 6.81 21.67 -9.68
N VAL A 83 5.52 21.34 -9.74
CA VAL A 83 4.76 21.32 -10.99
C VAL A 83 3.64 22.36 -11.02
N PHE A 84 3.55 23.09 -12.13
CA PHE A 84 2.57 24.17 -12.36
C PHE A 84 1.64 23.85 -13.54
N GLY A 85 0.35 24.13 -13.41
CA GLY A 85 -0.63 23.98 -14.50
C GLY A 85 -1.14 25.31 -15.05
N VAL A 86 -1.17 25.45 -16.37
CA VAL A 86 -1.62 26.65 -17.11
C VAL A 86 -2.67 26.26 -18.15
N GLY A 87 -3.84 26.90 -18.13
CA GLY A 87 -4.93 26.65 -19.08
C GLY A 87 -4.95 27.64 -20.26
N ALA A 88 -5.14 27.16 -21.48
CA ALA A 88 -5.02 27.93 -22.73
C ALA A 88 -6.26 28.79 -23.12
N GLY A 89 -7.18 29.04 -22.18
CA GLY A 89 -8.46 29.72 -22.46
C GLY A 89 -8.47 31.24 -22.23
N THR A 90 -7.44 31.80 -21.60
CA THR A 90 -7.33 33.24 -21.36
C THR A 90 -6.24 33.79 -22.26
N ALA A 91 -6.59 34.71 -23.16
CA ALA A 91 -5.67 35.38 -24.05
C ALA A 91 -4.44 35.88 -23.26
N CYS A 92 -3.28 35.25 -23.48
CA CYS A 92 -1.97 35.78 -23.09
C CYS A 92 -1.81 37.09 -23.89
N VAL A 93 -2.31 38.23 -23.40
CA VAL A 93 -2.08 39.53 -24.04
C VAL A 93 -0.59 39.85 -23.86
N PRO A 94 0.20 39.95 -24.95
CA PRO A 94 1.62 40.24 -24.83
C PRO A 94 1.78 41.70 -24.41
N GLY A 95 2.09 41.92 -23.13
CA GLY A 95 2.28 43.27 -22.61
C GLY A 95 2.57 43.36 -21.12
N ASP A 96 1.97 42.50 -20.29
CA ASP A 96 2.19 42.53 -18.84
C ASP A 96 2.41 41.10 -18.29
N ILE A 97 3.63 40.84 -17.84
CA ILE A 97 4.01 39.61 -17.15
C ILE A 97 3.67 39.78 -15.66
N PRO A 98 2.76 38.97 -15.11
CA PRO A 98 3.02 38.40 -13.79
C PRO A 98 2.61 36.92 -13.77
N PHE A 99 3.62 36.05 -13.67
CA PHE A 99 3.56 34.57 -13.63
C PHE A 99 2.52 33.96 -12.64
N LEU A 100 1.92 34.75 -11.75
CA LEU A 100 0.97 34.31 -10.73
C LEU A 100 -0.51 34.49 -11.11
N SER A 101 -0.85 35.29 -12.13
CA SER A 101 -2.25 35.49 -12.51
C SER A 101 -2.80 34.41 -13.44
N CYS A 102 -1.90 33.70 -14.16
CA CYS A 102 -2.26 32.65 -15.14
C CYS A 102 -1.96 31.23 -14.66
N VAL A 103 -1.19 31.07 -13.57
CA VAL A 103 -1.01 29.77 -12.92
C VAL A 103 -2.34 29.42 -12.24
N TYR A 104 -3.01 28.42 -12.79
CA TYR A 104 -4.29 27.97 -12.23
C TYR A 104 -4.08 27.30 -10.86
N ARG A 105 -2.99 26.55 -10.70
CA ARG A 105 -2.66 25.82 -9.46
C ARG A 105 -1.21 25.30 -9.44
N ARG A 106 -0.59 25.27 -8.25
CA ARG A 106 0.68 24.59 -7.94
C ARG A 106 0.39 23.23 -7.30
N PHE A 107 1.08 22.18 -7.74
CA PHE A 107 0.94 20.83 -7.19
C PHE A 107 2.20 20.44 -6.43
N GLU A 108 2.05 20.32 -5.11
CA GLU A 108 3.16 19.99 -4.21
C GLU A 108 3.10 18.53 -3.76
N THR A 109 1.94 17.87 -3.88
CA THR A 109 1.75 16.48 -3.44
C THR A 109 0.73 15.72 -4.31
N LEU A 110 0.87 14.39 -4.35
CA LEU A 110 -0.02 13.48 -5.09
C LEU A 110 -1.51 13.54 -4.64
N PRO A 111 -1.84 13.72 -3.35
CA PRO A 111 -3.22 13.93 -2.91
C PRO A 111 -3.85 15.22 -3.48
N LEU A 112 -3.08 16.31 -3.60
CA LEU A 112 -3.59 17.59 -4.14
C LEU A 112 -3.95 17.48 -5.63
N LEU A 113 -3.15 16.69 -6.37
CA LEU A 113 -3.43 16.33 -7.77
C LEU A 113 -4.69 15.46 -7.87
N THR A 114 -4.85 14.51 -6.94
CA THR A 114 -6.00 13.60 -6.88
C THR A 114 -7.31 14.35 -6.56
N ASP A 115 -7.27 15.32 -5.64
CA ASP A 115 -8.42 16.17 -5.29
C ASP A 115 -8.88 17.02 -6.48
N MET A 116 -7.93 17.54 -7.27
CA MET A 116 -8.27 18.30 -8.48
C MET A 116 -8.92 17.41 -9.55
N LEU A 117 -8.34 16.24 -9.83
CA LEU A 117 -8.87 15.28 -10.81
C LEU A 117 -10.28 14.76 -10.47
N THR A 118 -10.72 14.94 -9.22
CA THR A 118 -11.98 14.35 -8.71
C THR A 118 -13.08 15.39 -8.42
N GLY A 119 -12.81 16.69 -8.61
CA GLY A 119 -13.56 17.81 -8.02
C GLY A 119 -14.96 18.16 -8.57
N THR A 120 -15.48 17.58 -9.66
CA THR A 120 -16.76 18.06 -10.27
C THR A 120 -17.72 16.97 -10.77
N LEU A 121 -17.43 15.69 -10.54
CA LEU A 121 -18.29 14.60 -11.03
C LEU A 121 -19.29 14.10 -9.98
N PRO A 122 -20.55 13.77 -10.37
CA PRO A 122 -21.47 13.02 -9.53
C PRO A 122 -20.80 11.74 -9.00
N GLU A 123 -21.06 11.38 -7.74
CA GLU A 123 -20.33 10.32 -7.02
C GLU A 123 -20.28 8.97 -7.78
N TYR A 124 -21.34 8.64 -8.53
CA TYR A 124 -21.38 7.41 -9.34
C TYR A 124 -20.41 7.44 -10.53
N VAL A 125 -20.28 8.59 -11.21
CA VAL A 125 -19.32 8.79 -12.32
C VAL A 125 -17.90 8.83 -11.76
N ARG A 126 -17.72 9.42 -10.57
CA ARG A 126 -16.43 9.45 -9.87
C ARG A 126 -15.92 8.04 -9.56
N LYS A 127 -16.78 7.17 -9.00
CA LYS A 127 -16.43 5.78 -8.68
C LYS A 127 -16.14 4.94 -9.93
N GLU A 128 -16.95 5.12 -10.98
CA GLU A 128 -16.76 4.39 -12.24
C GLU A 128 -15.50 4.84 -12.99
N ASN A 129 -15.19 6.14 -13.01
CA ASN A 129 -13.98 6.67 -13.62
C ASN A 129 -12.73 6.31 -12.81
N GLN A 130 -12.79 6.35 -11.47
CA GLN A 130 -11.69 5.86 -10.63
C GLN A 130 -11.43 4.37 -10.86
N LYS A 131 -12.48 3.56 -10.98
CA LYS A 131 -12.36 2.13 -11.30
C LYS A 131 -11.72 1.90 -12.67
N LYS A 132 -12.16 2.63 -13.71
CA LYS A 132 -11.57 2.56 -15.06
C LYS A 132 -10.11 3.02 -15.09
N SER A 133 -9.79 4.12 -14.42
CA SER A 133 -8.42 4.64 -14.35
C SER A 133 -7.49 3.70 -13.57
N ARG A 134 -7.94 3.14 -12.44
CA ARG A 134 -7.16 2.15 -11.68
C ARG A 134 -6.90 0.88 -12.48
N LYS A 135 -7.93 0.36 -13.16
CA LYS A 135 -7.80 -0.79 -14.06
C LYS A 135 -6.79 -0.51 -15.18
N LYS A 136 -6.88 0.66 -15.84
CA LYS A 136 -5.97 1.03 -16.93
C LYS A 136 -4.53 1.24 -16.48
N LEU A 137 -4.33 1.88 -15.33
CA LEU A 137 -3.01 2.06 -14.72
C LEU A 137 -2.35 0.71 -14.39
N LEU A 138 -3.14 -0.26 -13.93
CA LEU A 138 -2.62 -1.57 -13.62
C LEU A 138 -2.45 -2.50 -14.84
N GLU A 139 -3.31 -2.41 -15.86
CA GLU A 139 -3.09 -3.03 -17.19
C GLU A 139 -1.79 -2.54 -17.84
N GLN A 140 -1.37 -1.31 -17.53
CA GLN A 140 -0.12 -0.70 -17.97
C GLN A 140 1.07 -0.99 -17.04
N GLY A 141 0.88 -1.83 -16.01
CA GLY A 141 1.95 -2.24 -15.09
C GLY A 141 2.42 -1.14 -14.14
N ILE A 142 1.61 -0.10 -13.90
CA ILE A 142 1.93 1.00 -12.98
C ILE A 142 1.42 0.59 -11.58
N PRO A 143 2.32 0.25 -10.64
CA PRO A 143 1.89 -0.20 -9.32
C PRO A 143 1.22 0.95 -8.56
N PHE A 144 0.03 0.70 -8.03
CA PHE A 144 -0.52 1.52 -6.96
C PHE A 144 0.31 1.31 -5.69
N ASN A 145 0.51 2.39 -4.94
CA ASN A 145 1.30 2.33 -3.70
C ASN A 145 0.69 1.26 -2.75
N PRO A 146 1.44 0.21 -2.35
CA PRO A 146 1.01 -0.76 -1.35
C PRO A 146 0.52 -0.14 -0.05
N ASP A 147 0.94 1.08 0.31
CA ASP A 147 0.43 1.82 1.47
C ASP A 147 -1.03 2.26 1.30
N SER A 148 -1.43 2.64 0.08
CA SER A 148 -2.83 2.98 -0.21
C SER A 148 -3.70 1.74 -0.11
N PHE A 149 -3.21 0.60 -0.62
CA PHE A 149 -3.91 -0.67 -0.44
C PHE A 149 -4.00 -1.04 1.05
N ALA A 150 -2.90 -0.96 1.80
CA ALA A 150 -2.87 -1.22 3.23
C ALA A 150 -3.86 -0.34 4.02
N PHE A 151 -4.03 0.92 3.63
CA PHE A 151 -5.03 1.81 4.23
C PHE A 151 -6.46 1.29 4.04
N HIS A 152 -6.83 0.88 2.81
CA HIS A 152 -8.15 0.31 2.55
C HIS A 152 -8.35 -1.04 3.24
N VAL A 153 -7.28 -1.84 3.36
CA VAL A 153 -7.29 -3.07 4.16
C VAL A 153 -7.55 -2.76 5.63
N ALA A 154 -6.83 -1.79 6.20
CA ALA A 154 -6.99 -1.39 7.59
C ALA A 154 -8.38 -0.82 7.87
N SER A 155 -8.96 -0.03 6.96
CA SER A 155 -10.31 0.52 7.08
C SER A 155 -11.41 -0.54 6.92
N GLY A 156 -11.11 -1.66 6.25
CA GLY A 156 -12.07 -2.73 5.98
C GLY A 156 -12.95 -2.47 4.76
N ASP A 157 -12.49 -1.63 3.83
CA ASP A 157 -13.21 -1.34 2.59
C ASP A 157 -13.07 -2.51 1.60
N GLU A 158 -13.94 -3.50 1.75
CA GLU A 158 -13.91 -4.74 0.96
C GLU A 158 -14.05 -4.47 -0.55
N LYS A 159 -14.82 -3.45 -0.93
CA LYS A 159 -15.06 -3.11 -2.34
C LYS A 159 -13.79 -2.56 -2.98
N GLU A 160 -13.16 -1.61 -2.31
CA GLU A 160 -11.90 -1.04 -2.78
C GLU A 160 -10.79 -2.08 -2.78
N CYS A 161 -10.69 -2.91 -1.73
CA CYS A 161 -9.69 -3.98 -1.68
C CYS A 161 -9.85 -5.00 -2.82
N THR A 162 -11.09 -5.39 -3.13
CA THR A 162 -11.38 -6.28 -4.27
C THR A 162 -10.98 -5.62 -5.58
N LEU A 163 -11.24 -4.32 -5.74
CA LEU A 163 -10.84 -3.57 -6.92
C LEU A 163 -9.31 -3.51 -7.10
N PHE A 164 -8.56 -3.36 -6.01
CA PHE A 164 -7.09 -3.43 -6.05
C PHE A 164 -6.58 -4.81 -6.48
N LEU A 165 -7.17 -5.89 -5.94
CA LEU A 165 -6.82 -7.26 -6.29
C LEU A 165 -7.21 -7.61 -7.74
N ASP A 166 -8.43 -7.26 -8.17
CA ASP A 166 -8.92 -7.49 -9.53
C ASP A 166 -8.07 -6.78 -10.58
N ALA A 167 -7.51 -5.64 -10.18
CA ALA A 167 -6.64 -4.89 -11.04
C ALA A 167 -5.18 -5.37 -10.93
N GLY A 168 -4.86 -6.42 -10.17
CA GLY A 168 -3.58 -7.13 -10.26
C GLY A 168 -2.53 -6.73 -9.23
N ILE A 169 -2.91 -6.02 -8.15
CA ILE A 169 -2.04 -5.96 -6.97
C ILE A 169 -1.87 -7.37 -6.42
N ASP A 170 -0.62 -7.78 -6.20
CA ASP A 170 -0.29 -9.02 -5.51
C ASP A 170 -0.89 -9.00 -4.09
N VAL A 171 -1.70 -10.00 -3.76
CA VAL A 171 -2.27 -10.18 -2.42
C VAL A 171 -1.18 -10.34 -1.35
N ASN A 172 0.03 -10.76 -1.75
CA ASN A 172 1.22 -10.89 -0.91
C ASN A 172 2.07 -9.62 -0.84
N SER A 173 1.58 -8.51 -1.40
CA SER A 173 2.23 -7.21 -1.28
C SER A 173 2.41 -6.80 0.18
N ARG A 174 3.39 -5.92 0.39
CA ARG A 174 3.75 -5.39 1.70
C ARG A 174 3.68 -3.87 1.66
N ASP A 175 3.25 -3.26 2.76
CA ASP A 175 3.33 -1.82 2.94
C ASP A 175 4.80 -1.35 3.04
N ALA A 176 5.04 -0.04 3.10
CA ALA A 176 6.36 0.55 3.23
C ALA A 176 7.10 0.12 4.51
N ALA A 177 6.36 -0.26 5.57
CA ALA A 177 6.92 -0.83 6.79
C ALA A 177 7.29 -2.32 6.65
N GLY A 178 6.98 -2.95 5.51
CA GLY A 178 7.22 -4.36 5.26
C GLY A 178 6.19 -5.30 5.90
N THR A 179 5.00 -4.80 6.20
CA THR A 179 3.87 -5.58 6.74
C THR A 179 3.09 -6.21 5.59
N PRO A 180 2.94 -7.55 5.55
CA PRO A 180 2.07 -8.22 4.59
C PRO A 180 0.62 -7.76 4.71
N MET A 181 -0.10 -7.64 3.59
CA MET A 181 -1.52 -7.23 3.60
C MET A 181 -2.40 -8.13 4.48
N LEU A 182 -2.11 -9.44 4.50
CA LEU A 182 -2.78 -10.37 5.39
C LEU A 182 -2.60 -10.02 6.87
N CYS A 183 -1.37 -9.67 7.29
CA CYS A 183 -1.11 -9.20 8.66
C CYS A 183 -1.88 -7.91 8.97
N THR A 184 -1.94 -6.96 8.03
CA THR A 184 -2.75 -5.74 8.19
C THR A 184 -4.23 -6.09 8.41
N ALA A 185 -4.82 -6.93 7.56
CA ALA A 185 -6.21 -7.37 7.71
C ALA A 185 -6.47 -8.02 9.08
N VAL A 186 -5.55 -8.85 9.56
CA VAL A 186 -5.63 -9.49 10.88
C VAL A 186 -5.53 -8.46 12.02
N ARG A 187 -4.54 -7.57 11.98
CA ARG A 187 -4.29 -6.55 13.03
C ARG A 187 -5.48 -5.62 13.23
N TYR A 188 -6.23 -5.34 12.17
CA TYR A 188 -7.43 -4.50 12.17
C TYR A 188 -8.75 -5.30 12.26
N ASN A 189 -8.68 -6.61 12.54
CA ASN A 189 -9.84 -7.49 12.71
C ASN A 189 -10.80 -7.48 11.50
N ARG A 190 -10.26 -7.51 10.28
CA ARG A 190 -11.05 -7.54 9.05
C ARG A 190 -11.29 -8.98 8.60
N LYS A 191 -12.09 -9.74 9.38
CA LYS A 191 -12.33 -11.17 9.16
C LYS A 191 -12.74 -11.51 7.71
N ASN A 192 -13.60 -10.70 7.09
CA ASN A 192 -14.01 -10.90 5.70
C ASN A 192 -12.83 -10.75 4.72
N LEU A 193 -12.02 -9.69 4.88
CA LEU A 193 -10.80 -9.50 4.09
C LEU A 193 -9.78 -10.61 4.31
N VAL A 194 -9.60 -11.08 5.56
CA VAL A 194 -8.73 -12.23 5.85
C VAL A 194 -9.19 -13.46 5.06
N GLN A 195 -10.50 -13.75 5.05
CA GLN A 195 -11.03 -14.86 4.24
C GLN A 195 -10.81 -14.66 2.75
N THR A 196 -11.04 -13.45 2.23
CA THR A 196 -10.84 -13.11 0.82
C THR A 196 -9.37 -13.26 0.42
N PHE A 197 -8.44 -12.75 1.22
CA PHE A 197 -7.01 -12.82 0.94
C PHE A 197 -6.50 -14.25 0.96
N LEU A 198 -6.91 -15.07 1.94
CA LEU A 198 -6.57 -16.48 1.99
C LEU A 198 -7.14 -17.27 0.80
N LYS A 199 -8.35 -16.92 0.33
CA LYS A 199 -8.93 -17.51 -0.90
C LYS A 199 -8.16 -17.11 -2.16
N GLN A 200 -7.58 -15.91 -2.19
CA GLN A 200 -6.76 -15.39 -3.28
C GLN A 200 -5.29 -15.83 -3.21
N GLY A 201 -4.93 -16.74 -2.30
CA GLY A 201 -3.58 -17.29 -2.21
C GLY A 201 -2.59 -16.43 -1.41
N ALA A 202 -3.08 -15.61 -0.48
CA ALA A 202 -2.20 -14.96 0.49
C ALA A 202 -1.41 -16.00 1.30
N ASP A 203 -0.11 -15.76 1.45
CA ASP A 203 0.78 -16.56 2.27
C ASP A 203 0.37 -16.45 3.74
N VAL A 204 -0.23 -17.53 4.24
CA VAL A 204 -0.71 -17.68 5.62
C VAL A 204 0.42 -17.56 6.66
N ASN A 205 1.68 -17.69 6.23
CA ASN A 205 2.87 -17.65 7.07
C ASN A 205 3.72 -16.39 6.84
N ALA A 206 3.22 -15.41 6.08
CA ALA A 206 3.97 -14.21 5.75
C ALA A 206 4.34 -13.41 7.01
N VAL A 207 5.63 -13.23 7.25
CA VAL A 207 6.13 -12.53 8.44
C VAL A 207 6.28 -11.03 8.19
N SER A 208 5.86 -10.22 9.17
CA SER A 208 6.02 -8.77 9.17
C SER A 208 7.44 -8.35 9.58
N LYS A 209 8.01 -7.33 8.92
CA LYS A 209 9.38 -6.87 9.22
C LYS A 209 9.53 -6.15 10.57
N ASP A 210 8.46 -5.59 11.11
CA ASP A 210 8.47 -4.82 12.35
C ASP A 210 8.68 -5.71 13.59
N ARG A 211 7.73 -6.62 13.85
CA ARG A 211 7.71 -7.49 15.03
C ARG A 211 8.19 -8.91 14.75
N GLY A 212 8.39 -9.27 13.48
CA GLY A 212 8.62 -10.67 13.12
C GLY A 212 7.38 -11.53 13.36
N TYR A 213 6.17 -10.96 13.30
CA TYR A 213 4.95 -11.70 13.57
C TYR A 213 4.41 -12.31 12.27
N SER A 214 4.01 -13.58 12.34
CA SER A 214 3.16 -14.20 11.34
C SER A 214 1.69 -13.79 11.55
N PRO A 215 0.79 -14.03 10.58
CA PRO A 215 -0.62 -13.69 10.73
C PRO A 215 -1.27 -14.35 11.96
N VAL A 216 -0.88 -15.59 12.30
CA VAL A 216 -1.39 -16.27 13.50
C VAL A 216 -0.90 -15.61 14.78
N MET A 217 0.35 -15.14 14.84
CA MET A 217 0.86 -14.38 15.98
C MET A 217 0.13 -13.05 16.16
N ASP A 218 -0.12 -12.31 15.07
CA ASP A 218 -0.94 -11.10 15.11
C ASP A 218 -2.36 -11.38 15.63
N ALA A 219 -2.99 -12.48 15.18
CA ALA A 219 -4.34 -12.86 15.63
C ALA A 219 -4.37 -13.26 17.12
N VAL A 220 -3.35 -13.97 17.59
CA VAL A 220 -3.17 -14.35 19.00
C VAL A 220 -2.97 -13.11 19.87
N TRP A 221 -2.11 -12.18 19.45
CA TRP A 221 -1.88 -10.92 20.16
C TRP A 221 -3.17 -10.08 20.26
N LYS A 222 -3.98 -10.09 19.21
CA LYS A 222 -5.30 -9.46 19.19
C LYS A 222 -6.39 -10.25 19.92
N SER A 223 -6.05 -11.41 20.48
CA SER A 223 -6.97 -12.31 21.20
C SER A 223 -8.21 -12.71 20.38
N ASN A 224 -8.07 -12.83 19.06
CA ASN A 224 -9.18 -13.12 18.16
C ASN A 224 -9.24 -14.61 17.80
N ALA A 225 -9.98 -15.38 18.60
CA ALA A 225 -10.11 -16.83 18.45
C ALA A 225 -10.65 -17.25 17.06
N ASP A 226 -11.56 -16.47 16.48
CA ASP A 226 -12.13 -16.76 15.15
C ASP A 226 -11.09 -16.68 14.04
N ILE A 227 -10.26 -15.63 14.05
CA ILE A 227 -9.19 -15.47 13.06
C ILE A 227 -8.09 -16.51 13.30
N VAL A 228 -7.75 -16.81 14.57
CA VAL A 228 -6.80 -17.89 14.89
C VAL A 228 -7.29 -19.22 14.31
N ARG A 229 -8.55 -19.60 14.57
CA ARG A 229 -9.15 -20.83 14.04
C ARG A 229 -9.11 -20.87 12.51
N LEU A 230 -9.45 -19.76 11.86
CA LEU A 230 -9.39 -19.63 10.40
C LEU A 230 -7.97 -19.85 9.87
N LEU A 231 -6.96 -19.17 10.45
CA LEU A 231 -5.58 -19.28 10.00
C LEU A 231 -5.02 -20.69 10.23
N LEU A 232 -5.29 -21.31 11.38
CA LEU A 232 -4.90 -22.71 11.66
C LEU A 232 -5.53 -23.68 10.65
N SER A 233 -6.81 -23.49 10.30
CA SER A 233 -7.49 -24.30 9.27
C SER A 233 -6.89 -24.14 7.87
N LYS A 234 -6.09 -23.09 7.65
CA LYS A 234 -5.35 -22.82 6.40
C LYS A 234 -3.88 -23.20 6.47
N GLY A 235 -3.46 -23.92 7.51
CA GLY A 235 -2.08 -24.42 7.64
C GLY A 235 -1.10 -23.37 8.15
N ALA A 236 -1.56 -22.42 8.98
CA ALA A 236 -0.66 -21.51 9.67
C ALA A 236 0.38 -22.29 10.50
N ASP A 237 1.65 -21.94 10.31
CA ASP A 237 2.78 -22.48 11.06
C ASP A 237 2.78 -21.91 12.48
N ILE A 238 2.82 -22.82 13.44
CA ILE A 238 2.86 -22.54 14.88
C ILE A 238 4.23 -22.86 15.50
N GLY A 239 5.19 -23.36 14.70
CA GLY A 239 6.56 -23.63 15.12
C GLY A 239 7.50 -22.42 15.02
N GLY A 240 7.09 -21.37 14.29
CA GLY A 240 7.84 -20.12 14.20
C GLY A 240 7.88 -19.34 15.52
N VAL A 241 8.87 -18.44 15.64
CA VAL A 241 9.05 -17.53 16.76
C VAL A 241 9.01 -16.07 16.31
N SER A 242 8.58 -15.18 17.19
CA SER A 242 8.66 -13.73 16.95
C SER A 242 10.10 -13.23 16.87
N ARG A 243 10.30 -11.95 16.54
CA ARG A 243 11.64 -11.33 16.58
C ARG A 243 12.29 -11.38 17.96
N ASP A 244 11.48 -11.34 19.03
CA ASP A 244 11.94 -11.47 20.42
C ASP A 244 12.18 -12.94 20.82
N GLY A 245 12.08 -13.86 19.87
CA GLY A 245 12.25 -15.29 20.07
C GLY A 245 11.07 -15.95 20.78
N GLN A 246 9.89 -15.31 20.83
CA GLN A 246 8.73 -15.87 21.53
C GLN A 246 7.94 -16.85 20.63
N PRO A 247 7.76 -18.11 21.05
CA PRO A 247 6.83 -19.03 20.40
C PRO A 247 5.38 -18.51 20.49
N VAL A 248 4.55 -18.87 19.50
CA VAL A 248 3.14 -18.43 19.46
C VAL A 248 2.34 -18.81 20.71
N LEU A 249 2.65 -19.95 21.34
CA LEU A 249 1.98 -20.40 22.55
C LEU A 249 2.39 -19.57 23.79
N VAL A 250 3.63 -19.09 23.86
CA VAL A 250 4.06 -18.15 24.91
C VAL A 250 3.29 -16.83 24.79
N LEU A 251 3.14 -16.32 23.56
CA LEU A 251 2.30 -15.13 23.30
C LEU A 251 0.85 -15.33 23.77
N ALA A 252 0.26 -16.50 23.50
CA ALA A 252 -1.11 -16.82 23.91
C ALA A 252 -1.28 -16.91 25.45
N VAL A 253 -0.30 -17.48 26.17
CA VAL A 253 -0.32 -17.48 27.64
C VAL A 253 -0.26 -16.05 28.17
N GLY A 254 0.51 -15.16 27.53
CA GLY A 254 0.61 -13.75 27.87
C GLY A 254 -0.70 -12.98 27.68
N THR A 255 -1.49 -13.29 26.64
CA THR A 255 -2.79 -12.63 26.41
C THR A 255 -3.88 -13.11 27.38
N GLY A 256 -3.70 -14.30 27.96
CA GLY A 256 -4.65 -14.88 28.92
C GLY A 256 -5.88 -15.53 28.30
N ASN A 257 -5.92 -15.68 26.98
CA ASN A 257 -7.01 -16.37 26.30
C ASN A 257 -6.77 -17.90 26.30
N GLU A 258 -7.41 -18.59 27.23
CA GLU A 258 -7.27 -20.05 27.38
C GLU A 258 -7.83 -20.84 26.17
N GLU A 259 -8.84 -20.31 25.49
CA GLU A 259 -9.40 -20.94 24.28
C GLU A 259 -8.34 -20.97 23.17
N ILE A 260 -7.63 -19.86 22.96
CA ILE A 260 -6.53 -19.78 21.99
C ILE A 260 -5.40 -20.73 22.38
N CYS A 261 -5.03 -20.79 23.66
CA CYS A 261 -4.01 -21.74 24.13
C CYS A 261 -4.40 -23.19 23.83
N ARG A 262 -5.67 -23.56 24.08
CA ARG A 262 -6.22 -24.88 23.77
C ARG A 262 -6.14 -25.18 22.28
N MET A 263 -6.62 -24.26 21.43
CA MET A 263 -6.57 -24.45 19.98
C MET A 263 -5.14 -24.66 19.46
N LEU A 264 -4.17 -23.88 19.94
CA LEU A 264 -2.77 -24.02 19.53
C LEU A 264 -2.19 -25.38 19.94
N VAL A 265 -2.45 -25.82 21.17
CA VAL A 265 -2.01 -27.15 21.66
C VAL A 265 -2.66 -28.29 20.88
N GLU A 266 -3.95 -28.19 20.57
CA GLU A 266 -4.67 -29.17 19.74
C GLU A 266 -4.08 -29.27 18.32
N HIS A 267 -3.52 -28.18 17.80
CA HIS A 267 -2.82 -28.16 16.50
C HIS A 267 -1.32 -28.52 16.61
N GLY A 268 -0.84 -28.91 17.79
CA GLY A 268 0.52 -29.42 18.00
C GLY A 268 1.55 -28.42 18.49
N ALA A 269 1.14 -27.22 18.96
CA ALA A 269 2.07 -26.28 19.57
C ALA A 269 2.77 -26.92 20.78
N ASP A 270 4.09 -26.75 20.87
CA ASP A 270 4.89 -27.32 21.95
C ASP A 270 4.80 -26.46 23.23
N PRO A 271 4.21 -26.95 24.34
CA PRO A 271 4.14 -26.20 25.60
C PRO A 271 5.50 -25.93 26.24
N ASP A 272 6.51 -26.72 25.86
CA ASP A 272 7.86 -26.66 26.43
C ASP A 272 8.86 -25.94 25.50
N ALA A 273 8.41 -25.41 24.36
CA ALA A 273 9.23 -24.50 23.56
C ALA A 273 9.53 -23.23 24.35
N CYS A 274 10.81 -22.91 24.48
CA CYS A 274 11.28 -21.76 25.24
C CYS A 274 11.42 -20.50 24.39
N ASP A 275 11.16 -19.36 24.99
CA ASP A 275 11.52 -18.06 24.44
C ASP A 275 13.02 -17.72 24.67
N SER A 276 13.40 -16.50 24.29
CA SER A 276 14.77 -15.99 24.45
C SER A 276 15.22 -15.86 25.91
N MET A 277 14.30 -15.88 26.89
CA MET A 277 14.60 -15.89 28.31
C MET A 277 14.70 -17.31 28.89
N GLY A 278 14.55 -18.34 28.05
CA GLY A 278 14.51 -19.74 28.49
C GLY A 278 13.18 -20.14 29.14
N MET A 279 12.14 -19.31 29.00
CA MET A 279 10.83 -19.55 29.60
C MET A 279 9.87 -20.18 28.58
N SER A 280 9.23 -21.28 28.94
CA SER A 280 8.21 -21.92 28.12
C SER A 280 6.79 -21.48 28.49
N ALA A 281 5.82 -21.79 27.63
CA ALA A 281 4.41 -21.54 27.92
C ALA A 281 3.96 -22.24 29.22
N ASN A 282 4.45 -23.45 29.45
CA ASN A 282 4.23 -24.21 30.69
C ASN A 282 4.86 -23.53 31.92
N ALA A 283 6.09 -23.02 31.78
CA ALA A 283 6.75 -22.26 32.85
C ALA A 283 5.98 -20.98 33.20
N TYR A 284 5.53 -20.22 32.20
CA TYR A 284 4.70 -19.03 32.42
C TYR A 284 3.33 -19.36 33.03
N ALA A 285 2.66 -20.42 32.59
CA ALA A 285 1.39 -20.83 33.17
C ALA A 285 1.52 -21.16 34.67
N LYS A 286 2.60 -21.84 35.08
CA LYS A 286 2.90 -22.10 36.50
C LYS A 286 3.23 -20.82 37.26
N LEU A 287 4.07 -19.96 36.70
CA LEU A 287 4.47 -18.69 37.31
C LEU A 287 3.25 -17.79 37.60
N PHE A 288 2.32 -17.72 36.63
CA PHE A 288 1.09 -16.94 36.74
C PHE A 288 -0.08 -17.69 37.39
N LYS A 289 0.14 -18.90 37.91
CA LYS A 289 -0.88 -19.73 38.59
C LYS A 289 -2.13 -19.98 37.74
N LYS A 290 -1.95 -20.27 36.44
CA LYS A 290 -3.01 -20.61 35.50
C LYS A 290 -3.26 -22.12 35.49
N ASP A 291 -3.91 -22.63 36.53
CA ASP A 291 -4.08 -24.07 36.78
C ASP A 291 -4.72 -24.82 35.61
N ALA A 292 -5.69 -24.21 34.93
CA ALA A 292 -6.35 -24.78 33.75
C ALA A 292 -5.37 -25.01 32.59
N LEU A 293 -4.45 -24.06 32.35
CA LEU A 293 -3.42 -24.19 31.31
C LEU A 293 -2.35 -25.19 31.71
N VAL A 294 -1.96 -25.24 32.99
CA VAL A 294 -1.02 -26.26 33.49
C VAL A 294 -1.58 -27.67 33.27
N ALA A 295 -2.87 -27.88 33.57
CA ALA A 295 -3.54 -29.15 33.33
C ALA A 295 -3.60 -29.49 31.82
N LEU A 296 -3.93 -28.51 30.97
CA LEU A 296 -3.95 -28.66 29.52
C LEU A 296 -2.58 -29.09 28.97
N PHE A 297 -1.50 -28.42 29.39
CA PHE A 297 -0.15 -28.70 28.91
C PHE A 297 0.39 -30.05 29.38
N ALA A 298 0.06 -30.48 30.61
CA ALA A 298 0.41 -31.82 31.09
C ALA A 298 -0.23 -32.94 30.24
N GLN A 299 -1.49 -32.74 29.81
CA GLN A 299 -2.18 -33.69 28.93
C GLN A 299 -1.56 -33.73 27.52
N ALA A 300 -1.06 -32.61 27.02
CA ALA A 300 -0.41 -32.55 25.71
C ALA A 300 0.94 -33.29 25.69
N GLY A 301 1.77 -33.15 26.75
CA GLY A 301 3.06 -33.84 26.86
C GLY A 301 2.93 -35.37 26.90
N THR A 302 1.91 -35.90 27.60
CA THR A 302 1.66 -37.36 27.65
C THR A 302 1.22 -37.94 26.31
N ARG A 303 0.48 -37.18 25.48
CA ARG A 303 0.09 -37.62 24.12
C ARG A 303 1.29 -37.70 23.16
N LYS A 304 2.25 -36.76 23.23
CA LYS A 304 3.51 -36.82 22.47
C LYS A 304 4.32 -38.09 22.81
N ALA A 305 4.43 -38.42 24.09
CA ALA A 305 5.15 -39.62 24.54
C ALA A 305 4.50 -40.94 24.08
N ALA A 306 3.17 -41.00 24.02
CA ALA A 306 2.44 -42.19 23.56
C ALA A 306 2.55 -42.44 22.05
N HIS A 307 2.67 -41.40 21.21
CA HIS A 307 2.83 -41.56 19.75
C HIS A 307 4.27 -41.84 19.31
N GLY A 308 5.27 -41.54 20.14
CA GLY A 308 6.68 -41.86 19.85
C GLY A 308 7.11 -43.29 20.21
N ALA A 309 6.29 -44.05 20.95
CA ALA A 309 6.60 -45.40 21.41
C ALA A 309 6.07 -46.52 20.49
N GLY A 310 5.55 -46.18 19.31
CA GLY A 310 4.93 -47.11 18.36
C GLY A 310 5.53 -47.11 16.95
N ALA A 311 6.74 -46.57 16.76
CA ALA A 311 7.48 -46.57 15.49
C ALA A 311 8.72 -47.47 15.57
#